data_AF-A0A7C4TIB8-F1
#
_entry.id   AF-A0A7C4TIB8-F1
#
_cell.length_a   1.000
_cell.length_b   1.000
_cell.length_c   1.000
_cell.angle_alpha   90.00
_cell.angle_beta   90.00
_cell.angle_gamma   90.00
#
_symmetry.space_group_name_H-M   'P 1'
#
loop_
_entity.id
_entity.type
_entity.pdbx_description
1 polymer ?
#
loop_
_entity_poly.entity_id
_entity_poly.type
_entity_poly.pdbx_seq_one_letter_code
_entity_poly.pdbx_strand_id
1 'polypeptide(L)' 'MAIPDPRQLIAYCCARLRIDPRDQRGLTTTEVAVITFLLVGAAIVVMGIVYAAAKGNADNIPTPAQPGN' A
#
# COMPACT_ATOMS: atom_id res chain seq x y z
N MET A 1 15.68 11.63 8.59
CA MET A 1 14.58 10.72 9.00
C MET A 1 15.23 9.39 9.39
N ALA A 2 15.08 8.92 10.62
CA ALA A 2 15.49 7.55 10.95
C ALA A 2 14.48 6.61 10.26
N ILE A 3 14.95 5.79 9.31
CA ILE A 3 14.09 4.79 8.68
C ILE A 3 13.81 3.74 9.76
N PRO A 4 12.55 3.55 10.20
CA PRO A 4 12.24 2.57 11.23
C PRO A 4 12.65 1.19 10.73
N ASP A 5 13.34 0.43 11.58
CA ASP A 5 13.76 -0.93 11.26
C ASP A 5 12.52 -1.76 10.88
N PRO A 6 12.46 -2.35 9.67
CA PRO A 6 11.33 -3.16 9.24
C PRO A 6 10.97 -4.27 10.23
N ARG A 7 11.96 -4.80 10.95
CA ARG A 7 11.74 -5.85 11.96
C ARG A 7 10.94 -5.33 13.16
N GLN A 8 11.20 -4.10 13.59
CA GLN A 8 10.46 -3.46 14.67
C GLN A 8 9.04 -3.12 14.24
N LEU A 9 8.87 -2.71 12.98
CA LEU A 9 7.57 -2.41 12.41
C LEU A 9 6.70 -3.67 12.29
N ILE A 10 7.29 -4.79 11.86
CA ILE A 10 6.62 -6.10 11.83
C ILE A 10 6.25 -6.54 13.25
N ALA A 11 7.17 -6.46 14.22
CA ALA A 11 6.89 -6.84 15.61
C ALA A 11 5.76 -6.00 16.23
N TYR A 12 5.74 -4.69 15.96
CA TYR A 12 4.66 -3.79 16.40
C TYR A 12 3.32 -4.16 15.75
N CYS A 13 3.29 -4.41 14.45
CA CYS A 13 2.08 -4.84 13.74
C CYS A 13 1.56 -6.20 14.27
N CYS A 14 2.44 -7.18 14.47
CA CYS A 14 2.07 -8.47 15.07
C CYS A 14 1.48 -8.29 16.47
N ALA A 15 2.11 -7.48 17.32
CA ALA A 15 1.59 -7.18 18.67
C ALA A 15 0.23 -6.48 18.61
N ARG A 16 0.04 -5.53 17.68
CA ARG A 16 -1.22 -4.77 17.55
C ARG A 16 -2.36 -5.63 17.01
N LEU A 17 -2.04 -6.54 16.10
CA LEU A 17 -3.00 -7.47 15.49
C LEU A 17 -3.17 -8.76 16.31
N ARG A 18 -2.48 -8.87 17.47
CA ARG A 18 -2.53 -10.03 18.37
C ARG A 18 -2.12 -11.34 17.67
N ILE A 19 -1.26 -11.21 16.66
CA ILE A 19 -0.66 -12.32 15.91
C ILE A 19 0.58 -12.75 16.70
N ASP A 20 0.61 -14.01 17.15
CA ASP A 20 1.81 -14.61 17.71
C ASP A 20 2.62 -15.25 16.57
N PRO A 21 3.76 -14.65 16.17
CA PRO A 21 4.62 -15.21 15.11
C PRO A 21 5.30 -16.52 15.51
N ARG A 22 5.20 -16.92 16.78
CA ARG A 22 5.73 -18.19 17.31
C ARG A 22 4.64 -19.27 17.43
N ASP A 23 3.38 -18.96 17.12
CA ASP A 23 2.33 -19.98 17.13
C ASP A 23 2.55 -20.94 15.95
N GLN A 24 2.76 -22.22 16.28
CA GLN A 24 2.98 -23.29 15.30
C GLN A 24 1.68 -23.79 14.67
N ARG A 25 0.52 -23.34 15.14
CA ARG A 25 -0.80 -23.74 14.61
C ARG A 25 -1.11 -23.18 13.22
N GLY A 26 -0.36 -22.18 12.76
CA GLY A 26 -0.61 -21.50 11.48
C GLY A 26 -1.87 -20.62 11.53
N LEU A 27 -2.13 -19.85 10.46
CA LEU A 27 -3.37 -19.08 10.34
C LEU A 27 -4.53 -19.96 9.87
N THR A 28 -5.71 -19.69 10.40
CA THR A 28 -6.96 -20.25 9.90
C THR A 28 -7.30 -19.65 8.53
N THR A 29 -8.07 -20.37 7.71
CA THR A 29 -8.51 -19.90 6.37
C THR A 29 -9.24 -18.56 6.43
N THR A 30 -9.99 -18.30 7.51
CA THR A 30 -10.70 -17.04 7.73
C THR A 30 -9.72 -15.89 7.95
N GLU A 31 -8.69 -16.07 8.77
CA GLU A 31 -7.72 -15.01 9.03
C GLU A 31 -6.89 -14.69 7.79
N VAL A 32 -6.50 -15.72 7.01
CA VAL A 32 -5.84 -15.52 5.71
C VAL A 32 -6.72 -14.70 4.76
N ALA A 33 -8.02 -15.01 4.70
CA ALA A 33 -8.96 -14.26 3.86
C ALA A 33 -9.05 -12.78 4.29
N VAL A 34 -9.17 -12.51 5.59
CA VAL A 34 -9.22 -11.14 6.13
C VAL A 34 -7.95 -10.36 5.77
N ILE A 35 -6.77 -10.94 6.00
CA ILE A 35 -5.49 -10.30 5.65
C ILE A 35 -5.41 -10.03 4.15
N THR A 36 -5.83 -10.98 3.32
CA THR A 36 -5.82 -10.81 1.87
C THR A 36 -6.71 -9.63 1.44
N PHE A 37 -7.93 -9.53 1.97
CA PHE A 37 -8.80 -8.39 1.68
C PHE A 37 -8.21 -7.05 2.12
N LEU A 38 -7.56 -7.01 3.28
CA LEU A 38 -6.88 -5.80 3.76
C LEU A 38 -5.71 -5.39 2.86
N LEU A 39 -4.90 -6.34 2.43
CA LEU A 39 -3.76 -6.09 1.54
C LEU A 39 -4.21 -5.63 0.16
N VAL A 40 -5.23 -6.29 -0.42
CA VAL A 40 -5.82 -5.88 -1.71
C VAL A 40 -6.43 -4.50 -1.61
N GLY A 41 -7.19 -4.20 -0.54
CA GLY A 41 -7.77 -2.88 -0.29
C GLY A 41 -6.70 -1.79 -0.19
N ALA A 42 -5.63 -2.03 0.57
CA ALA A 42 -4.51 -1.10 0.68
C ALA A 42 -3.84 -0.84 -0.69
N ALA A 43 -3.64 -1.88 -1.49
CA ALA A 43 -3.06 -1.74 -2.83
C ALA A 43 -3.94 -0.89 -3.76
N ILE A 44 -5.27 -1.10 -3.74
CA ILE A 44 -6.23 -0.31 -4.53
C ILE A 44 -6.21 1.16 -4.11
N VAL A 45 -6.16 1.44 -2.80
CA VAL A 45 -6.09 2.82 -2.29
C VAL A 45 -4.81 3.52 -2.75
N VAL A 46 -3.66 2.87 -2.60
CA VAL A 46 -2.37 3.43 -3.05
C VAL A 46 -2.39 3.68 -4.56
N MET A 47 -2.90 2.71 -5.34
CA MET A 47 -3.05 2.88 -6.79
C MET A 47 -3.94 4.06 -7.14
N GLY A 48 -5.07 4.24 -6.46
CA GLY A 48 -6.00 5.36 -6.68
C GLY A 48 -5.34 6.72 -6.43
N ILE A 49 -4.54 6.84 -5.36
CA ILE A 49 -3.78 8.06 -5.04
C ILE A 49 -2.76 8.36 -6.14
N VAL A 50 -1.97 7.36 -6.55
CA VAL A 50 -0.94 7.53 -7.60
C VAL A 50 -1.59 7.88 -8.94
N TYR A 51 -2.70 7.23 -9.29
CA TYR A 51 -3.44 7.52 -10.51
C TYR A 51 -3.96 8.96 -10.53
N ALA A 52 -4.57 9.42 -9.42
CA ALA A 52 -5.08 10.78 -9.32
C ALA A 52 -3.96 11.82 -9.45
N ALA A 53 -2.81 11.58 -8.80
CA ALA A 53 -1.65 12.46 -8.91
C ALA A 53 -1.07 12.48 -10.34
N ALA A 54 -0.91 11.31 -10.97
CA ALA A 54 -0.41 11.19 -12.33
C ALA A 54 -1.34 11.87 -13.35
N LYS A 55 -2.65 11.68 -13.21
CA LYS A 55 -3.65 12.34 -14.05
C LYS A 55 -3.61 13.86 -13.89
N GLY A 56 -3.59 14.35 -12.64
CA GLY A 56 -3.46 15.78 -12.38
C GLY A 56 -2.20 16.39 -13.00
N ASN A 57 -1.08 15.67 -12.99
CA ASN A 57 0.14 16.14 -13.66
C ASN A 57 -0.01 16.14 -15.19
N ALA A 58 -0.57 15.08 -15.76
CA ALA A 58 -0.79 14.97 -17.21
C ALA A 58 -1.73 16.08 -17.74
N ASP A 59 -2.80 16.37 -17.01
CA ASP A 59 -3.79 17.40 -17.37
C ASP A 59 -3.19 18.83 -17.32
N ASN A 60 -2.07 19.03 -16.62
CA ASN A 60 -1.39 20.34 -16.48
C ASN A 60 -0.18 20.52 -17.41
N ILE A 61 0.17 19.53 -18.24
CA ILE A 61 1.22 19.70 -19.26
C ILE A 61 0.61 20.55 -20.39
N PRO A 62 1.14 21.75 -20.69
CA PRO A 62 0.66 22.55 -21.80
C PRO A 62 0.77 21.75 -23.09
N THR A 63 -0.31 21.69 -23.86
CA THR A 63 -0.27 21.12 -25.21
C THR A 63 0.80 21.87 -26.00
N PRO A 64 1.79 21.20 -26.60
CA PRO A 64 2.82 21.87 -27.38
C PRO A 64 2.15 22.74 -28.44
N ALA A 65 2.43 24.04 -28.45
CA ALA A 65 2.02 24.90 -29.55
C ALA A 65 2.68 24.35 -30.81
N GLN A 66 1.85 23.90 -31.76
CA GLN A 66 2.31 23.46 -33.06
C GLN A 66 3.15 24.59 -33.65
N PRO A 67 4.41 24.36 -34.10
CA PRO A 67 5.23 25.43 -34.64
C PRO A 67 4.45 26.11 -35.75
N GLY A 68 4.22 27.41 -35.60
CA GLY A 68 3.53 28.20 -36.59
C GLY A 68 4.23 28.06 -37.94
N ASN A 69 3.42 27.92 -38.99
CA ASN A 69 3.80 27.80 -40.40
C ASN A 69 5.05 28.58 -40.81
#